data_AF-A0A377E6H0-F1
#
_entry.id   AF-A0A377E6H0-F1
#
_cell.length_a   1.000
_cell.length_b   1.000
_cell.length_c   1.000
_cell.angle_alpha   90.00
_cell.angle_beta   90.00
_cell.angle_gamma   90.00
#
_symmetry.space_group_name_H-M   'P 1'
#
loop_
_entity.id
_entity.type
_entity.pdbx_description
1 polymer ?
#
loop_
_entity_poly.entity_id
_entity_poly.type
_entity_poly.pdbx_seq_one_letter_code
_entity_poly.pdbx_strand_id
1 'polypeptide(L)'
;MKQSNLIRQPDGTIAFVVDFTGAEMKKLPEDTPVTAQTSIGDNGEIVESTVRYNPVTKGWRLVMRVKVKDAKKTTEMRAALVNADQTLSETWSYQLPANE
;
A
#
# COMPACT_ATOMS: atom_id res chain seq x y z
N MET A 1 -13.42 26.79 4.75
CA MET A 1 -12.26 27.71 4.77
C MET A 1 -11.23 27.18 3.77
N LYS A 2 -10.86 27.95 2.73
CA LYS A 2 -9.82 27.56 1.78
C LYS A 2 -8.47 27.90 2.40
N GLN A 3 -7.60 26.90 2.59
CA GLN A 3 -6.29 27.09 3.20
C GLN A 3 -5.37 27.76 2.17
N SER A 4 -4.91 28.98 2.47
CA SER A 4 -4.07 29.81 1.59
C SER A 4 -2.58 29.41 1.57
N ASN A 5 -2.26 28.21 2.05
CA ASN A 5 -0.88 27.74 2.18
C ASN A 5 -0.72 26.41 1.45
N LEU A 6 0.05 26.41 0.36
CA LEU A 6 0.33 25.23 -0.47
C LEU A 6 1.38 24.31 0.17
N ILE A 7 1.91 24.69 1.33
CA ILE A 7 2.81 23.84 2.12
C ILE A 7 1.98 22.74 2.76
N ARG A 8 2.16 21.51 2.28
CA ARG A 8 1.57 20.31 2.88
C ARG A 8 2.19 20.12 4.26
N GLN A 9 1.42 20.41 5.31
CA GLN A 9 1.82 20.00 6.66
C GLN A 9 1.76 18.47 6.74
N PRO A 10 2.75 17.82 7.39
CA PRO A 10 2.68 16.39 7.62
C PRO A 10 1.40 16.07 8.41
N ASP A 11 0.55 15.20 7.85
CA ASP A 11 -0.69 14.75 8.49
C ASP A 11 -0.46 13.60 9.48
N GLY A 12 0.81 13.29 9.77
CA GLY A 12 1.24 12.20 10.64
C GLY A 12 1.14 10.82 9.97
N THR A 13 0.91 10.76 8.66
CA THR A 13 0.83 9.49 7.91
C THR A 13 1.96 9.36 6.90
N ILE A 14 2.33 8.11 6.61
CA ILE A 14 3.31 7.72 5.60
C ILE A 14 2.58 6.90 4.54
N ALA A 15 2.86 7.15 3.27
CA ALA A 15 2.28 6.41 2.15
C ALA A 15 3.33 5.60 1.42
N PHE A 16 3.05 4.33 1.18
CA PHE A 16 3.82 3.43 0.34
C PHE A 16 3.06 3.19 -0.97
N VAL A 17 3.77 3.37 -2.08
CA VAL A 17 3.27 3.07 -3.42
C VAL A 17 4.01 1.84 -3.92
N VAL A 18 3.32 0.72 -4.04
CA VAL A 18 3.90 -0.57 -4.40
C VAL A 18 3.28 -1.03 -5.72
N ASP A 19 4.10 -1.11 -6.77
CA ASP A 19 3.70 -1.61 -8.08
C ASP A 19 4.00 -3.10 -8.19
N PHE A 20 2.97 -3.91 -8.43
CA PHE A 20 3.09 -5.32 -8.72
C PHE A 20 2.96 -5.55 -10.24
N THR A 21 3.81 -6.42 -10.77
CA THR A 21 3.75 -6.84 -12.18
C THR A 21 4.26 -8.28 -12.31
N GLY A 22 3.87 -8.96 -13.39
CA GLY A 22 4.26 -10.34 -13.66
C GLY A 22 3.65 -10.84 -14.96
N ALA A 23 4.20 -11.92 -15.53
CA ALA A 23 3.76 -12.43 -16.83
C ALA A 23 2.27 -12.80 -16.85
N GLU A 24 1.79 -13.51 -15.82
CA GLU A 24 0.37 -13.88 -15.71
C GLU A 24 -0.51 -12.67 -15.35
N MET A 25 -0.02 -11.80 -14.48
CA MET A 25 -0.72 -10.57 -14.10
C MET A 25 -1.00 -9.68 -15.31
N LYS A 26 -0.05 -9.55 -16.25
CA LYS A 26 -0.20 -8.76 -17.49
C LYS A 26 -1.28 -9.28 -18.45
N LYS A 27 -1.78 -10.51 -18.25
CA LYS A 27 -2.86 -11.10 -19.05
C LYS A 27 -4.24 -10.87 -18.45
N LEU A 28 -4.32 -10.44 -17.20
CA LEU A 28 -5.58 -10.17 -16.53
C LEU A 28 -6.26 -8.92 -17.16
N PRO A 29 -7.59 -8.94 -17.34
CA PRO A 29 -8.35 -7.75 -17.74
C PRO A 29 -8.14 -6.58 -16.79
N GLU A 30 -8.17 -5.35 -17.30
CA GLU A 30 -7.95 -4.13 -16.52
C GLU A 30 -9.01 -3.93 -15.41
N ASP A 31 -10.22 -4.44 -15.63
CA ASP A 31 -11.38 -4.40 -14.73
C ASP A 31 -11.44 -5.59 -13.75
N THR A 32 -10.41 -6.44 -13.72
CA THR A 32 -10.29 -7.51 -12.72
C THR A 32 -10.37 -6.90 -11.32
N PRO A 33 -11.27 -7.39 -10.43
CA PRO A 33 -11.50 -6.81 -9.10
C PRO A 33 -10.39 -7.20 -8.12
N VAL A 34 -9.16 -6.79 -8.41
CA VAL A 34 -7.98 -7.06 -7.57
C VAL A 34 -8.09 -6.24 -6.27
N THR A 35 -7.93 -6.93 -5.15
CA THR A 35 -7.89 -6.34 -3.81
C THR A 35 -6.55 -6.64 -3.15
N ALA A 36 -6.30 -6.08 -1.96
CA ALA A 36 -5.10 -6.37 -1.18
C ALA A 36 -5.48 -6.97 0.17
N GLN A 37 -4.87 -8.09 0.51
CA GLN A 37 -4.79 -8.55 1.90
C GLN A 37 -3.62 -7.83 2.56
N THR A 38 -3.89 -7.11 3.64
CA THR A 38 -2.89 -6.26 4.30
C THR A 38 -2.86 -6.55 5.79
N SER A 39 -1.69 -6.41 6.38
CA SER A 39 -1.52 -6.44 7.83
C SER A 39 -0.44 -5.47 8.27
N ILE A 40 -0.56 -5.01 9.52
CA ILE A 40 0.41 -4.13 10.17
C ILE A 40 0.59 -4.57 11.62
N GLY A 41 1.80 -4.45 12.13
CA GLY A 41 2.09 -4.71 13.54
C GLY A 41 1.47 -3.67 14.48
N ASP A 42 1.49 -3.95 15.78
CA ASP A 42 0.78 -3.16 16.80
C ASP A 42 1.21 -1.67 16.87
N ASN A 43 2.42 -1.35 16.42
CA ASN A 43 2.94 0.03 16.39
C ASN A 43 2.39 0.87 15.23
N GLY A 44 1.58 0.29 14.34
CA GLY A 44 1.00 0.97 13.20
C GLY A 44 -0.53 0.86 13.15
N GLU A 45 -1.09 1.66 12.26
CA GLU A 45 -2.50 1.61 11.83
C GLU A 45 -2.55 1.84 10.32
N ILE A 46 -3.28 1.01 9.59
CA ILE A 46 -3.54 1.23 8.16
C ILE A 46 -4.73 2.20 8.06
N VAL A 47 -4.47 3.41 7.58
CA VAL A 47 -5.47 4.46 7.40
C VAL A 47 -6.14 4.36 6.02
N GLU A 48 -5.40 3.87 5.02
CA GLU A 48 -5.90 3.67 3.67
C GLU A 48 -5.18 2.49 3.01
N SER A 49 -5.92 1.68 2.24
CA SER A 49 -5.36 0.65 1.36
C SER A 49 -6.18 0.58 0.09
N THR A 50 -5.65 1.15 -1.00
CA THR A 50 -6.32 1.16 -2.30
C THR A 50 -5.48 0.46 -3.36
N VAL A 51 -6.14 -0.31 -4.21
CA VAL A 51 -5.52 -1.01 -5.34
C VAL A 51 -6.12 -0.47 -6.62
N ARG A 52 -5.26 -0.15 -7.60
CA ARG A 52 -5.70 0.31 -8.92
C ARG A 52 -4.85 -0.29 -10.03
N TYR A 53 -5.47 -0.54 -11.17
CA TYR A 53 -4.74 -0.94 -12.37
C TYR A 53 -3.75 0.15 -12.81
N ASN A 54 -2.59 -0.27 -13.32
CA ASN A 54 -1.56 0.60 -13.88
C ASN A 54 -1.37 0.24 -15.37
N PRO A 55 -1.87 1.05 -16.32
CA PRO A 55 -1.87 0.72 -17.75
C PRO A 55 -0.46 0.74 -18.37
N VAL A 56 0.48 1.45 -17.76
CA VAL A 56 1.86 1.54 -18.27
C VAL A 56 2.61 0.24 -18.02
N THR A 57 2.50 -0.31 -16.80
CA THR A 57 3.17 -1.55 -16.42
C THR A 57 2.32 -2.79 -16.71
N LYS A 58 1.04 -2.60 -17.02
CA LYS A 58 0.03 -3.65 -17.15
C LYS A 58 -0.06 -4.52 -15.89
N GLY A 59 0.00 -3.87 -14.74
CA GLY A 59 -0.06 -4.50 -13.42
C GLY A 59 -0.98 -3.73 -12.49
N TRP A 60 -0.84 -3.94 -11.19
CA TRP A 60 -1.64 -3.26 -10.17
C TRP A 60 -0.75 -2.50 -9.18
N ARG A 61 -1.19 -1.30 -8.84
CA ARG A 61 -0.57 -0.42 -7.85
C ARG A 61 -1.37 -0.46 -6.56
N LEU A 62 -0.73 -0.88 -5.49
CA LEU A 62 -1.18 -0.69 -4.13
C LEU A 62 -0.71 0.70 -3.64
N VAL A 63 -1.61 1.46 -3.06
CA VAL A 63 -1.29 2.60 -2.19
C VAL A 63 -1.72 2.24 -0.78
N MET A 64 -0.76 2.08 0.11
CA MET A 64 -0.98 1.83 1.53
C MET A 64 -0.57 3.08 2.31
N ARG A 65 -1.49 3.63 3.09
CA ARG A 65 -1.22 4.75 4.00
C ARG A 65 -1.29 4.28 5.42
N VAL A 66 -0.24 4.56 6.18
CA VAL A 66 -0.10 4.11 7.56
C VAL A 66 0.12 5.29 8.50
N LYS A 67 -0.33 5.15 9.73
CA LYS A 67 0.00 6.03 10.85
C LYS A 67 0.84 5.24 11.84
N VAL A 68 2.00 5.80 12.21
CA VAL A 68 2.88 5.20 13.22
C VAL A 68 2.49 5.74 14.59
N LYS A 69 2.35 4.87 15.58
CA LYS A 69 1.94 5.23 16.96
C LYS A 69 3.13 5.77 17.76
N ASP A 70 4.26 5.08 17.71
CA ASP A 70 5.51 5.48 18.35
C ASP A 70 6.67 5.40 17.34
N ALA A 71 7.18 6.56 16.94
CA ALA A 71 8.28 6.65 15.96
C ALA A 71 9.58 6.01 16.48
N LYS A 72 9.74 5.82 17.79
CA LYS A 72 10.95 5.19 18.37
C LYS A 72 10.93 3.66 18.29
N LYS A 73 9.87 3.08 17.73
CA LYS A 73 9.70 1.64 17.56
C LYS A 73 9.56 1.30 16.08
N THR A 74 10.05 0.12 15.73
CA THR A 74 9.87 -0.46 14.40
C THR A 74 8.38 -0.70 14.11
N THR A 75 7.98 -0.54 12.85
CA THR A 75 6.64 -0.92 12.36
C THR A 75 6.78 -1.86 11.17
N GLU A 76 6.25 -3.07 11.30
CA GLU A 76 6.21 -4.05 10.21
C GLU A 76 4.86 -4.02 9.50
N MET A 77 4.88 -4.16 8.19
CA MET A 77 3.68 -4.18 7.34
C MET A 77 3.83 -5.23 6.24
N ARG A 78 2.73 -5.86 5.89
CA ARG A 78 2.67 -6.87 4.82
C ARG A 78 1.49 -6.61 3.90
N ALA A 79 1.66 -6.93 2.62
CA ALA A 79 0.58 -6.89 1.64
C ALA A 79 0.76 -7.96 0.56
N ALA A 80 -0.34 -8.54 0.10
CA ALA A 80 -0.39 -9.36 -1.11
C ALA A 80 -1.64 -9.00 -1.92
N LEU A 81 -1.52 -9.00 -3.24
CA LEU A 81 -2.66 -8.83 -4.13
C LEU A 81 -3.42 -10.14 -4.27
N VAL A 82 -4.74 -10.07 -4.20
CA VAL A 82 -5.64 -11.21 -4.34
C VAL A 82 -6.82 -10.87 -5.25
N ASN A 83 -7.41 -11.88 -5.84
CA ASN A 83 -8.71 -11.80 -6.52
C ASN A 83 -9.59 -12.92 -5.97
N ALA A 84 -10.64 -12.53 -5.23
CA ALA A 84 -11.40 -13.45 -4.38
C ALA A 84 -10.45 -14.31 -3.51
N ASP A 85 -10.47 -15.63 -3.68
CA ASP A 85 -9.65 -16.58 -2.92
C ASP A 85 -8.29 -16.88 -3.56
N GLN A 86 -8.00 -16.32 -4.74
CA GLN A 86 -6.74 -16.56 -5.44
C GLN A 86 -5.70 -15.48 -5.12
N THR A 87 -4.56 -15.90 -4.60
CA THR A 87 -3.38 -15.05 -4.46
C THR A 87 -2.76 -14.76 -5.83
N LEU A 88 -2.57 -13.47 -6.14
CA LEU A 88 -2.05 -12.99 -7.43
C LEU A 88 -0.59 -12.51 -7.38
N SER A 89 -0.06 -12.25 -6.19
CA SER A 89 1.31 -11.77 -6.01
C SER A 89 2.03 -12.50 -4.89
N GLU A 90 3.35 -12.33 -4.84
CA GLU A 90 4.11 -12.54 -3.61
C GLU A 90 3.61 -11.61 -2.48
N THR A 91 4.02 -11.92 -1.25
CA THR A 91 3.79 -11.02 -0.11
C THR A 91 4.91 -9.98 -0.07
N TRP A 92 4.57 -8.72 -0.34
CA TRP A 92 5.41 -7.59 0.01
C TRP A 92 5.49 -7.49 1.54
N SER A 93 6.70 -7.55 2.09
CA SER A 93 6.97 -7.47 3.52
C SER A 93 7.96 -6.34 3.75
N TYR A 94 7.53 -5.30 4.46
CA TYR A 94 8.33 -4.10 4.69
C TYR A 94 8.41 -3.79 6.19
N GLN A 95 9.57 -3.32 6.60
CA GLN A 95 9.83 -2.88 7.95
C GLN A 95 10.23 -1.42 7.91
N LEU A 96 9.42 -0.55 8.51
CA LEU A 96 9.78 0.83 8.76
C LEU A 96 10.64 0.88 10.04
N PRO A 97 11.94 1.23 9.96
CA PRO A 97 12.81 1.28 11.13
C PRO A 97 12.35 2.32 12.16
N ALA A 98 12.83 2.15 13.39
CA ALA A 98 12.65 3.15 14.42
C ALA A 98 13.44 4.44 14.09
N ASN A 99 12.82 5.59 14.35
CA ASN A 99 13.34 6.95 14.16
C ASN A 99 13.63 7.34 12.70
N GLU A 100 12.91 6.73 11.75
CA GLU A 100 12.84 7.18 10.36
C GLU A 100 12.03 8.49 10.21
#